data_AF-A0A6J4N9X5-F1
#
_entry.id   AF-A0A6J4N9X5-F1
#
_cell.length_a   1.000
_cell.length_b   1.000
_cell.length_c   1.000
_cell.angle_alpha   90.00
_cell.angle_beta   90.00
_cell.angle_gamma   90.00
#
_symmetry.space_group_name_H-M   'P 1'
#
loop_
_entity.id
_entity.type
_entity.pdbx_description
1 polymer ?
#
loop_
_entity_poly.entity_id
_entity_poly.type
_entity_poly.pdbx_seq_one_letter_code
_entity_poly.pdbx_strand_id
1 'polypeptide(L)'
;AVMEGLFLGGVSALAETRFPGVVIPAVALTFGTLFALLLDYRSGLIRATENFKLGVVAATGGIALVYLAGFVMSFFGASIPMIHSGGTVGILFSVFVIVIAALNLVLDFDFIEQGAEHGAPRYMEWYAAFGLMVTLVWLYLEILRLLMKLQSRD
;
A
#
# COMPACT_ATOMS: atom_id res chain seq x y z
N ALA A 1 -8.77 12.87 -1.29
CA ALA A 1 -8.21 13.61 -2.44
C ALA A 1 -7.28 14.77 -2.04
N VAL A 2 -7.77 15.99 -1.73
CA VAL A 2 -6.87 17.17 -1.55
C VAL A 2 -6.02 17.08 -0.27
N MET A 3 -6.59 16.63 0.84
CA MET A 3 -5.84 16.47 2.10
C MET A 3 -4.79 15.36 2.01
N GLU A 4 -5.10 14.24 1.35
CA GLU A 4 -4.14 13.17 1.11
C GLU A 4 -3.02 13.62 0.17
N GLY A 5 -3.33 14.37 -0.89
CA GLY A 5 -2.32 14.95 -1.78
C GLY A 5 -1.36 15.92 -1.09
N LEU A 6 -1.88 16.78 -0.19
CA LEU A 6 -1.05 17.68 0.62
C LEU A 6 -0.22 16.92 1.64
N PHE A 7 -0.80 15.91 2.31
CA PHE A 7 -0.08 15.06 3.25
C PHE A 7 1.02 14.27 2.56
N LEU A 8 0.73 13.67 1.41
CA LEU A 8 1.69 12.96 0.56
C LEU A 8 2.79 13.90 0.09
N GLY A 9 2.45 15.08 -0.44
CA GLY A 9 3.44 16.07 -0.88
C GLY A 9 4.37 16.49 0.26
N GLY A 10 3.83 16.67 1.47
CA GLY A 10 4.64 16.96 2.67
C GLY A 10 5.55 15.81 3.07
N VAL A 11 5.04 14.57 3.09
CA VAL A 11 5.82 13.36 3.40
C VAL A 11 6.90 13.12 2.34
N SER A 12 6.58 13.26 1.06
CA SER A 12 7.51 13.12 -0.05
C SER A 12 8.58 14.21 -0.05
N ALA A 13 8.23 15.47 0.27
CA ALA A 13 9.22 16.54 0.40
C ALA A 13 10.18 16.28 1.57
N LEU A 14 9.67 15.83 2.72
CA LEU A 14 10.51 15.43 3.85
C LEU A 14 11.39 14.23 3.51
N ALA A 15 10.86 13.25 2.79
CA ALA A 15 11.62 12.09 2.32
C ALA A 15 12.73 12.52 1.36
N GLU A 16 12.45 13.37 0.36
CA GLU A 16 13.42 13.86 -0.62
C GLU A 16 14.53 14.68 0.04
N THR A 17 14.22 15.47 1.09
CA THR A 17 15.26 16.21 1.83
C THR A 17 16.21 15.32 2.62
N ARG A 18 15.78 14.12 3.06
CA ARG A 18 16.62 13.17 3.80
C ARG A 18 17.24 12.09 2.92
N PHE A 19 16.55 11.71 1.85
CA PHE A 19 16.87 10.62 0.94
C PHE A 19 16.65 11.11 -0.49
N PRO A 20 17.55 11.95 -1.03
CA PRO A 20 17.38 12.52 -2.35
C PRO A 20 17.35 11.41 -3.42
N GLY A 21 16.41 11.51 -4.35
CA GLY A 21 16.27 10.61 -5.50
C GLY A 21 15.38 9.37 -5.31
N VAL A 22 14.74 9.18 -4.15
CA VAL A 22 13.86 8.00 -3.91
C VAL A 22 12.45 8.17 -4.42
N VAL A 23 11.99 9.42 -4.60
CA VAL A 23 10.60 9.70 -4.99
C VAL A 23 10.30 9.23 -6.41
N ILE A 24 11.19 9.48 -7.37
CA ILE A 24 10.97 9.10 -8.78
C ILE A 24 10.88 7.56 -8.94
N PRO A 25 11.82 6.75 -8.40
CA PRO A 25 11.69 5.30 -8.42
C PRO A 25 10.45 4.79 -7.69
N ALA A 26 10.05 5.40 -6.56
CA ALA A 26 8.85 5.03 -5.83
C ALA A 26 7.58 5.19 -6.69
N VAL A 27 7.46 6.33 -7.38
CA VAL A 27 6.35 6.59 -8.31
C VAL A 27 6.38 5.60 -9.47
N ALA A 28 7.54 5.38 -10.09
CA ALA A 28 7.68 4.45 -11.20
C ALA A 28 7.31 3.01 -10.81
N LEU A 29 7.73 2.54 -9.63
CA LEU A 29 7.36 1.23 -9.11
C LEU A 29 5.86 1.14 -8.79
N THR A 30 5.27 2.17 -8.19
CA THR A 30 3.84 2.19 -7.87
C THR A 30 2.99 2.04 -9.13
N PHE A 31 3.27 2.86 -10.15
CA PHE A 31 2.57 2.77 -11.43
C PHE A 31 2.91 1.48 -12.16
N GLY A 32 4.17 1.02 -12.11
CA GLY A 32 4.58 -0.27 -12.67
C GLY A 32 3.78 -1.43 -12.09
N THR A 33 3.62 -1.50 -10.77
CA THR A 33 2.83 -2.52 -10.07
C THR A 33 1.35 -2.40 -10.41
N LEU A 34 0.79 -1.18 -10.42
CA LEU A 34 -0.59 -0.94 -10.85
C LEU A 34 -0.83 -1.50 -12.26
N PHE A 35 -0.01 -1.13 -13.25
CA PHE A 35 -0.19 -1.57 -14.63
C PHE A 35 0.04 -3.07 -14.80
N ALA A 36 1.06 -3.63 -14.15
CA ALA A 36 1.32 -5.07 -14.20
C ALA A 36 0.12 -5.86 -13.66
N LEU A 37 -0.38 -5.50 -12.47
CA LEU A 37 -1.54 -6.16 -11.88
C LEU A 37 -2.82 -5.93 -12.68
N LEU A 38 -3.01 -4.73 -13.25
CA LEU A 38 -4.17 -4.45 -14.09
C LEU A 38 -4.16 -5.35 -15.33
N LEU A 39 -3.01 -5.56 -15.95
CA LEU A 39 -2.86 -6.45 -17.11
C LEU A 39 -3.03 -7.93 -16.72
N ASP A 40 -2.46 -8.37 -15.60
CA ASP A 40 -2.62 -9.73 -15.09
C ASP A 40 -4.06 -10.04 -14.70
N TYR A 41 -4.75 -9.06 -14.11
CA TYR A 41 -6.17 -9.16 -13.79
C TYR A 41 -7.02 -9.23 -15.06
N ARG A 42 -6.79 -8.30 -16.00
CA ARG A 42 -7.58 -8.23 -17.24
C ARG A 42 -7.34 -9.41 -18.19
N SER A 43 -6.17 -10.03 -18.13
CA SER A 43 -5.86 -11.27 -18.87
C SER A 43 -6.51 -12.51 -18.23
N GLY A 44 -7.13 -12.37 -17.07
CA GLY A 44 -7.80 -13.46 -16.35
C GLY A 44 -6.84 -14.46 -15.72
N LEU A 45 -5.54 -14.15 -15.66
CA LEU A 45 -4.52 -14.96 -14.98
C LEU A 45 -4.73 -14.96 -13.46
N ILE A 46 -5.19 -13.83 -12.91
CA ILE A 46 -5.49 -13.68 -11.48
C ILE A 46 -7.00 -13.48 -11.31
N ARG A 47 -7.67 -14.44 -10.68
CA ARG A 47 -9.09 -14.31 -10.30
C ARG A 47 -9.20 -14.08 -8.79
N ALA A 48 -9.86 -13.00 -8.40
CA ALA A 48 -10.14 -12.68 -7.01
C ALA A 48 -11.23 -13.60 -6.46
N THR A 49 -10.87 -14.84 -6.14
CA THR A 49 -11.78 -15.79 -5.48
C THR A 49 -12.16 -15.30 -4.08
N GLU A 50 -13.31 -15.72 -3.57
CA GLU A 50 -13.80 -15.30 -2.25
C GLU A 50 -12.79 -15.60 -1.12
N ASN A 51 -12.12 -16.75 -1.18
CA ASN A 51 -11.04 -17.12 -0.26
C ASN A 51 -9.82 -16.19 -0.37
N PHE A 52 -9.50 -15.73 -1.59
CA PHE A 52 -8.42 -14.76 -1.80
C PHE A 52 -8.79 -13.39 -1.21
N LYS A 53 -10.03 -12.91 -1.40
CA LYS A 53 -10.48 -11.64 -0.82
C LYS A 53 -10.43 -11.69 0.71
N LEU A 54 -10.97 -12.76 1.31
CA LEU A 54 -10.94 -12.95 2.76
C LEU A 54 -9.51 -13.01 3.30
N GLY A 55 -8.60 -13.72 2.61
CA GLY A 55 -7.20 -13.80 3.00
C GLY A 55 -6.49 -12.45 2.98
N VAL A 56 -6.68 -11.66 1.93
CA VAL A 56 -6.07 -10.33 1.79
C VAL A 56 -6.65 -9.35 2.82
N VAL A 57 -7.97 -9.34 3.04
CA VAL A 57 -8.60 -8.49 4.06
C VAL A 57 -8.11 -8.85 5.47
N ALA A 58 -7.99 -10.15 5.77
CA ALA A 58 -7.42 -10.62 7.03
C ALA A 58 -5.96 -10.19 7.20
N ALA A 59 -5.15 -10.26 6.14
CA ALA A 59 -3.76 -9.80 6.16
C ALA A 59 -3.66 -8.29 6.39
N THR A 60 -4.47 -7.49 5.70
CA THR A 60 -4.56 -6.03 5.92
C THR A 60 -4.96 -5.71 7.36
N GLY A 61 -5.95 -6.42 7.90
CA GLY A 61 -6.36 -6.30 9.30
C GLY A 61 -5.25 -6.68 10.28
N GLY A 62 -4.50 -7.74 9.99
CA GLY A 62 -3.33 -8.16 10.78
C GLY A 62 -2.23 -7.10 10.80
N ILE A 63 -1.91 -6.49 9.65
CA ILE A 63 -0.94 -5.39 9.56
C ILE A 63 -1.42 -4.19 10.39
N ALA A 64 -2.70 -3.85 10.31
CA ALA A 64 -3.29 -2.76 11.10
C ALA A 64 -3.15 -3.03 12.62
N LEU A 65 -3.39 -4.26 13.06
CA LEU A 65 -3.19 -4.67 14.46
C LEU A 65 -1.73 -4.55 14.89
N VAL A 66 -0.77 -4.93 14.04
CA VAL A 66 0.65 -4.78 14.34
C VAL A 66 1.03 -3.31 14.49
N TYR A 67 0.55 -2.44 13.60
CA TYR A 67 0.78 -1.00 13.73
C TYR A 67 0.12 -0.41 14.98
N LEU A 68 -1.09 -0.86 15.32
CA LEU A 68 -1.80 -0.44 16.52
C LEU A 68 -1.09 -0.90 17.81
N ALA A 69 -0.61 -2.14 17.85
CA ALA A 69 0.20 -2.64 18.95
C ALA A 69 1.50 -1.84 19.11
N GLY A 70 2.17 -1.51 18.00
CA GLY A 70 3.34 -0.62 18.01
C GLY A 70 3.04 0.78 18.52
N PHE A 71 1.89 1.35 18.14
CA PHE A 71 1.42 2.64 18.63
C PHE A 71 1.14 2.60 20.14
N VAL A 72 0.44 1.58 20.64
CA VAL A 72 0.17 1.43 22.07
C VAL A 72 1.47 1.25 22.87
N MET A 73 2.39 0.39 22.41
CA MET A 73 3.69 0.22 23.06
C MET A 73 4.50 1.53 23.13
N SER A 74 4.37 2.41 22.13
CA SER A 74 5.04 3.71 22.12
C SER A 74 4.62 4.63 23.29
N PHE A 75 3.38 4.52 23.79
CA PHE A 75 2.92 5.27 24.98
C PHE A 75 3.60 4.80 26.28
N PHE A 76 4.07 3.55 26.33
CA PHE A 76 4.74 3.00 27.50
C PHE A 76 6.26 3.21 27.48
N GLY A 77 6.77 4.05 26.56
CA GLY A 77 8.20 4.32 26.41
C GLY A 77 9.01 3.15 25.84
N ALA A 78 8.34 2.06 25.44
CA ALA A 78 8.95 0.95 24.73
C ALA A 78 8.74 1.14 23.22
N SER A 79 9.79 1.58 22.52
CA SER A 79 9.81 1.43 21.06
C SER A 79 10.08 -0.04 20.74
N ILE A 80 9.36 -0.64 19.79
CA ILE A 80 9.74 -1.97 19.28
C ILE A 80 11.12 -1.79 18.61
N PRO A 81 12.22 -2.29 19.19
CA PRO A 81 13.57 -2.04 18.67
C PRO A 81 13.78 -2.73 17.30
N MET A 82 12.94 -3.71 17.00
CA MET A 82 13.07 -4.60 15.85
C MET A 82 12.46 -4.05 14.55
N ILE A 83 11.69 -2.95 14.62
CA ILE A 83 11.08 -2.31 13.43
C ILE A 83 11.83 -1.01 13.04
N HIS A 84 12.52 -0.37 13.99
CA HIS A 84 13.22 0.91 13.79
C HIS A 84 14.73 0.79 13.54
N SER A 85 15.32 -0.37 13.77
CA SER A 85 16.67 -0.64 13.27
C SER A 85 16.58 -0.93 11.77
N GLY A 86 17.50 -0.38 10.96
CA GLY A 86 17.70 -0.72 9.55
C GLY A 86 18.13 -2.18 9.32
N GLY A 87 17.66 -3.11 10.16
CA GLY A 87 17.90 -4.53 10.08
C GLY A 87 17.00 -5.20 9.04
N THR A 88 17.48 -6.31 8.51
CA THR A 88 16.84 -7.15 7.47
C THR A 88 15.35 -7.45 7.75
N VAL A 89 14.94 -7.54 9.02
CA VAL A 89 13.55 -7.77 9.43
C VAL A 89 12.62 -6.62 9.03
N GLY A 90 13.06 -5.36 9.19
CA GLY A 90 12.26 -4.19 8.82
C GLY A 90 12.08 -4.04 7.31
N ILE A 91 13.07 -4.47 6.52
CA ILE A 91 12.99 -4.51 5.06
C ILE A 91 12.04 -5.63 4.62
N LEU A 92 12.20 -6.84 5.17
CA LEU A 92 11.34 -7.98 4.85
C LEU A 92 9.87 -7.69 5.19
N PHE A 93 9.60 -7.03 6.31
CA PHE A 93 8.26 -6.59 6.67
C PHE A 93 7.71 -5.57 5.66
N SER A 94 8.49 -4.57 5.25
CA SER A 94 8.05 -3.60 4.23
C SER A 94 7.77 -4.27 2.89
N VAL A 95 8.60 -5.23 2.44
CA VAL A 95 8.31 -6.03 1.24
C VAL A 95 7.01 -6.82 1.39
N PHE A 96 6.79 -7.45 2.55
CA PHE A 96 5.55 -8.17 2.83
C PHE A 96 4.32 -7.25 2.76
N VAL A 97 4.37 -6.07 3.36
CA VAL A 97 3.27 -5.09 3.32
C VAL A 97 3.04 -4.59 1.90
N ILE A 98 4.08 -4.36 1.09
CA ILE A 98 3.94 -3.99 -0.33
C ILE A 98 3.19 -5.05 -1.11
N VAL A 99 3.52 -6.34 -0.89
CA VAL A 99 2.79 -7.43 -1.52
C VAL A 99 1.32 -7.40 -1.13
N ILE A 100 1.00 -7.25 0.17
CA ILE A 100 -0.40 -7.16 0.61
C ILE A 100 -1.11 -5.93 0.01
N ALA A 101 -0.47 -4.77 -0.03
CA ALA A 101 -1.04 -3.57 -0.65
C ALA A 101 -1.32 -3.79 -2.15
N ALA A 102 -0.40 -4.44 -2.85
CA ALA A 102 -0.57 -4.82 -4.25
C ALA A 102 -1.74 -5.81 -4.45
N LEU A 103 -1.93 -6.77 -3.53
CA LEU A 103 -3.09 -7.67 -3.56
C LEU A 103 -4.41 -6.95 -3.24
N ASN A 104 -4.42 -5.94 -2.37
CA ASN A 104 -5.63 -5.13 -2.14
C ASN A 104 -6.04 -4.38 -3.41
N LEU A 105 -5.07 -3.92 -4.21
CA LEU A 105 -5.35 -3.27 -5.48
C LEU A 105 -6.01 -4.22 -6.51
N VAL A 106 -5.71 -5.52 -6.46
CA VAL A 106 -6.46 -6.54 -7.22
C VAL A 106 -7.91 -6.66 -6.74
N LEU A 107 -8.15 -6.57 -5.42
CA LEU A 107 -9.51 -6.56 -4.89
C LEU A 107 -10.29 -5.32 -5.31
N ASP A 108 -9.63 -4.17 -5.39
CA ASP A 108 -10.27 -2.94 -5.88
C ASP A 108 -10.68 -3.08 -7.35
N PHE A 109 -9.83 -3.70 -8.19
CA PHE A 109 -10.18 -3.97 -9.59
C PHE A 109 -11.37 -4.93 -9.72
N ASP A 110 -11.40 -6.00 -8.93
CA ASP A 110 -12.54 -6.92 -8.89
C ASP A 110 -13.81 -6.24 -8.39
N PHE A 111 -13.72 -5.37 -7.38
CA PHE A 111 -14.87 -4.60 -6.92
C PHE A 111 -15.40 -3.65 -8.01
N ILE A 112 -14.50 -3.01 -8.77
CA ILE A 112 -14.86 -2.13 -9.90
C ILE A 112 -15.52 -2.93 -11.03
N GLU A 113 -14.94 -4.07 -11.42
CA GLU A 113 -15.47 -4.93 -12.49
C GLU A 113 -16.85 -5.49 -12.12
N GLN A 114 -17.00 -6.05 -10.92
CA GLN A 114 -18.29 -6.53 -10.43
C GLN A 114 -19.32 -5.40 -10.35
N GLY A 115 -18.92 -4.21 -9.90
CA GLY A 115 -19.79 -3.04 -9.87
C GLY A 115 -20.25 -2.60 -11.26
N ALA A 116 -19.37 -2.65 -12.26
CA ALA A 116 -19.68 -2.31 -13.64
C ALA A 116 -20.59 -3.36 -14.31
N GLU A 117 -20.34 -4.66 -14.09
CA GLU A 117 -21.13 -5.76 -14.67
C GLU A 117 -22.55 -5.84 -14.12
N HIS A 118 -22.74 -5.54 -12.83
CA HIS A 118 -24.06 -5.58 -12.18
C HIS A 118 -24.86 -4.28 -12.35
N GLY A 119 -24.37 -3.32 -13.15
CA GLY A 119 -25.03 -2.04 -13.39
C GLY A 119 -25.19 -1.21 -12.12
N ALA A 120 -24.19 -1.24 -11.23
CA ALA A 120 -24.26 -0.60 -9.93
C ALA A 120 -24.57 0.92 -10.06
N PRO A 121 -25.27 1.51 -9.06
CA PRO A 121 -25.62 2.93 -9.11
C PRO A 121 -24.38 3.84 -9.22
N ARG A 122 -24.50 4.97 -9.93
CA ARG A 122 -23.41 5.96 -10.16
C ARG A 122 -22.64 6.41 -8.91
N TYR A 123 -23.24 6.38 -7.71
CA TYR A 123 -22.52 6.73 -6.48
C TYR A 123 -21.45 5.70 -6.09
N MET A 124 -21.61 4.45 -6.54
CA MET A 124 -20.71 3.34 -6.24
C MET A 124 -19.43 3.41 -7.07
N GLU A 125 -19.49 4.00 -8.28
CA GLU A 125 -18.31 4.31 -9.10
C GLU A 125 -17.35 5.24 -8.36
N TRP A 126 -17.87 6.27 -7.69
CA TRP A 126 -17.06 7.20 -6.91
C TRP A 126 -16.43 6.53 -5.68
N TYR A 127 -17.18 5.63 -5.02
CA TYR A 127 -16.66 4.85 -3.89
C TYR A 127 -15.55 3.89 -4.32
N ALA A 128 -15.73 3.21 -5.47
CA ALA A 128 -14.74 2.30 -6.03
C ALA A 128 -13.47 3.05 -6.46
N ALA A 129 -13.61 4.21 -7.11
CA ALA A 129 -12.49 5.07 -7.49
C ALA A 129 -11.75 5.64 -6.27
N PHE A 130 -12.48 5.97 -5.19
CA PHE A 130 -11.88 6.41 -3.95
C PHE A 130 -11.08 5.29 -3.26
N GLY A 131 -11.65 4.08 -3.17
CA GLY A 131 -10.95 2.91 -2.63
C GLY A 131 -9.62 2.66 -3.34
N LEU A 132 -9.67 2.61 -4.68
CA LEU A 132 -8.50 2.46 -5.52
C LEU A 132 -7.45 3.57 -5.31
N MET A 133 -7.88 4.82 -5.14
CA MET A 133 -6.96 5.93 -4.84
C MET A 133 -6.24 5.68 -3.51
N VAL A 134 -6.98 5.30 -2.47
CA VAL A 134 -6.44 5.09 -1.11
C VAL A 134 -5.43 3.94 -1.11
N THR A 135 -5.73 2.81 -1.75
CA THR A 135 -4.79 1.69 -1.88
C THR A 135 -3.57 2.04 -2.72
N LEU A 136 -3.74 2.81 -3.81
CA LEU A 136 -2.61 3.28 -4.62
C LEU A 136 -1.67 4.19 -3.82
N VAL A 137 -2.24 5.13 -3.07
CA VAL A 137 -1.51 6.00 -2.15
C VAL A 137 -0.79 5.19 -1.07
N TRP A 138 -1.47 4.19 -0.50
CA TRP A 138 -0.88 3.34 0.52
C TRP A 138 0.30 2.51 -0.03
N LEU A 139 0.15 1.92 -1.22
CA LEU A 139 1.21 1.22 -1.94
C LEU A 139 2.42 2.13 -2.17
N TYR A 140 2.18 3.37 -2.62
CA TYR A 140 3.23 4.37 -2.81
C TYR A 140 4.01 4.65 -1.53
N LEU A 141 3.31 4.88 -0.41
CA LEU A 141 3.95 5.16 0.87
C LEU A 141 4.80 3.98 1.36
N GLU A 142 4.36 2.74 1.14
CA GLU A 142 5.12 1.57 1.56
C GLU A 142 6.35 1.34 0.67
N ILE A 143 6.24 1.55 -0.65
CA ILE A 143 7.40 1.51 -1.56
C ILE A 143 8.41 2.61 -1.20
N LEU A 144 7.93 3.84 -0.96
CA LEU A 144 8.78 4.94 -0.51
C LEU A 144 9.51 4.58 0.78
N ARG A 145 8.80 3.97 1.75
CA ARG A 145 9.39 3.51 3.01
C ARG A 145 10.43 2.41 2.80
N LEU A 146 10.20 1.46 1.89
CA LEU A 146 11.17 0.44 1.55
C LEU A 146 12.45 1.06 0.96
N LEU A 147 12.32 1.97 0.00
CA LEU A 147 13.47 2.64 -0.62
C LEU A 147 14.27 3.46 0.38
N MET A 148 13.60 4.21 1.26
CA MET A 148 14.27 4.95 2.34
C MET A 148 15.05 4.00 3.27
N LYS A 149 14.49 2.84 3.63
CA LYS A 149 15.20 1.83 4.45
C LYS A 149 16.40 1.24 3.74
N LEU A 150 16.28 0.96 2.44
CA LEU A 150 17.39 0.45 1.63
C LEU A 150 18.54 1.46 1.55
N GLN A 151 18.22 2.74 1.32
CA GLN A 151 19.23 3.81 1.25
C GLN A 151 19.85 4.15 2.60
N SER A 152 19.11 3.97 3.71
CA SER A 152 19.65 4.18 5.07
C SER A 152 20.67 3.12 5.52
N ARG A 153 20.86 2.06 4.72
CA ARG A 153 21.74 0.94 5.02
C ARG A 153 23.14 1.10 4.40
N ASP A 154 23.32 2.08 3.53
CA ASP A 154 24.60 2.57 2.99
C ASP A 154 25.05 3.83 3.76
#